data_AF-A0A7K4ECY2-F1
#
_entry.id   AF-A0A7K4ECY2-F1
#
_cell.length_a   1.000
_cell.length_b   1.000
_cell.length_c   1.000
_cell.angle_alpha   90.00
_cell.angle_beta   90.00
_cell.angle_gamma   90.00
#
_symmetry.space_group_name_H-M   'P 1'
#
loop_
_entity.id
_entity.type
_entity.pdbx_description
1 polymer ?
#
loop_
_entity_poly.entity_id
_entity_poly.type
_entity_poly.pdbx_seq_one_letter_code
_entity_poly.pdbx_strand_id
1 'polypeptide(L)'
;MTQAQQAALAAAQAQAAQSAVAAQTAAAQAQAAAAAAAAAQTEAGYCRKYIESATWVQRDEPGYGLIWSLQVKPTECARRMGPDQTDRAYQELYEMFKTDPRWTENINPGSMRRQFVCHVVGVPFKELWNIEPARPYVSHQASLSLPYICNPLPSDAGK
;
A
#
# COMPACT_ATOMS: atom_id res chain seq x y z
N MET A 1 36.37 33.06 -45.25
CA MET A 1 35.31 32.05 -45.48
C MET A 1 34.31 32.61 -46.45
N THR A 2 33.79 31.80 -47.37
CA THR A 2 32.76 32.22 -48.32
C THR A 2 31.35 32.03 -47.74
N GLN A 3 30.36 32.74 -48.28
CA GLN A 3 28.95 32.59 -47.89
C GLN A 3 28.47 31.13 -48.04
N ALA A 4 28.96 30.41 -49.05
CA ALA A 4 28.69 28.98 -49.25
C ALA A 4 29.25 28.10 -48.12
N GLN A 5 30.45 28.41 -47.60
CA GLN A 5 31.04 27.70 -46.46
C GLN A 5 30.24 27.92 -45.16
N GLN A 6 29.73 29.13 -44.94
CA GLN A 6 28.86 29.42 -43.78
C GLN A 6 27.53 28.69 -43.85
N ALA A 7 26.89 28.65 -45.03
CA ALA A 7 25.64 27.91 -45.23
C ALA A 7 25.82 26.40 -45.00
N ALA A 8 26.93 25.83 -45.47
CA ALA A 8 27.25 24.42 -45.24
C ALA A 8 27.49 24.10 -43.75
N LEU A 9 28.19 24.98 -43.02
CA LEU A 9 28.43 24.81 -41.58
C LEU A 9 27.12 24.88 -40.77
N ALA A 10 26.22 25.82 -41.11
CA ALA A 10 24.93 25.95 -40.47
C ALA A 10 24.02 24.73 -40.73
N ALA A 11 24.03 24.19 -41.95
CA ALA A 11 23.30 22.96 -42.28
C ALA A 11 23.85 21.74 -41.50
N ALA A 12 25.16 21.61 -41.38
CA ALA A 12 25.80 20.54 -40.61
C ALA A 12 25.47 20.65 -39.11
N GLN A 13 25.47 21.87 -38.55
CA GLN A 13 25.06 22.12 -37.16
C GLN A 13 23.58 21.79 -36.92
N ALA A 14 22.69 22.16 -37.85
CA ALA A 14 21.26 21.84 -37.77
C ALA A 14 21.02 20.33 -37.84
N GLN A 15 21.73 19.62 -38.71
CA GLN A 15 21.63 18.17 -38.83
C GLN A 15 22.16 17.45 -37.57
N ALA A 16 23.28 17.92 -37.01
CA ALA A 16 23.80 17.41 -35.75
C ALA A 16 22.84 17.63 -34.57
N ALA A 17 22.19 18.81 -34.50
CA ALA A 17 21.19 19.10 -33.49
C ALA A 17 19.96 18.19 -33.62
N GLN A 18 19.48 17.93 -34.84
CA GLN A 18 18.37 17.01 -35.09
C GLN A 18 18.72 15.58 -34.69
N SER A 19 19.94 15.10 -35.01
CA SER A 19 20.42 13.78 -34.58
C SER A 19 20.54 13.67 -33.05
N ALA A 20 20.96 14.73 -32.36
CA ALA A 20 21.04 14.75 -30.90
C ALA A 20 19.65 14.68 -30.24
N VAL A 21 18.67 15.41 -30.75
CA VAL A 21 17.28 15.36 -30.25
C VAL A 21 16.65 13.98 -30.47
N ALA A 22 16.89 13.36 -31.64
CA ALA A 22 16.43 11.99 -31.91
C ALA A 22 17.03 10.97 -30.93
N ALA A 23 18.34 11.07 -30.65
CA ALA A 23 19.02 10.19 -29.70
C ALA A 23 18.50 10.38 -28.26
N GLN A 24 18.27 11.62 -27.83
CA GLN A 24 17.68 11.91 -26.50
C GLN A 24 16.26 11.36 -26.38
N THR A 25 15.44 11.48 -27.43
CA THR A 25 14.08 10.95 -27.45
C THR A 25 14.07 9.43 -27.36
N ALA A 26 14.96 8.76 -28.11
CA ALA A 26 15.10 7.31 -28.05
C ALA A 26 15.54 6.82 -26.66
N ALA A 27 16.47 7.54 -26.02
CA ALA A 27 16.92 7.23 -24.66
C ALA A 27 15.78 7.37 -23.64
N ALA A 28 14.98 8.43 -23.72
CA ALA A 28 13.83 8.63 -22.85
C ALA A 28 12.75 7.54 -23.03
N GLN A 29 12.48 7.14 -24.28
CA GLN A 29 11.55 6.06 -24.59
C GLN A 29 12.04 4.71 -24.04
N ALA A 30 13.34 4.42 -24.15
CA ALA A 30 13.93 3.20 -23.60
C ALA A 30 13.85 3.16 -22.06
N GLN A 31 14.10 4.29 -21.40
CA GLN A 31 13.95 4.41 -19.94
C GLN A 31 12.50 4.20 -19.50
N ALA A 32 11.53 4.78 -20.21
CA ALA A 32 10.11 4.59 -19.92
C ALA A 32 9.67 3.13 -20.11
N ALA A 33 10.14 2.46 -21.17
CA ALA A 33 9.84 1.05 -21.41
C ALA A 33 10.43 0.13 -20.32
N ALA A 34 11.66 0.41 -19.87
CA ALA A 34 12.29 -0.33 -18.78
C ALA A 34 11.53 -0.15 -17.45
N ALA A 35 11.08 1.07 -17.15
CA ALA A 35 10.26 1.35 -15.97
C ALA A 35 8.91 0.63 -16.02
N ALA A 36 8.24 0.63 -17.18
CA ALA A 36 6.98 -0.09 -17.38
C ALA A 36 7.15 -1.61 -17.23
N ALA A 37 8.25 -2.17 -17.77
CA ALA A 37 8.56 -3.59 -17.61
C ALA A 37 8.84 -3.94 -16.15
N ALA A 38 9.61 -3.12 -15.42
CA ALA A 38 9.85 -3.30 -13.99
C ALA A 38 8.55 -3.25 -13.18
N ALA A 39 7.67 -2.28 -13.47
CA ALA A 39 6.36 -2.19 -12.83
C ALA A 39 5.51 -3.45 -13.10
N ALA A 40 5.48 -3.93 -14.35
CA ALA A 40 4.76 -5.16 -14.70
C ALA A 40 5.28 -6.40 -13.96
N GLN A 41 6.60 -6.50 -13.77
CA GLN A 41 7.20 -7.59 -12.98
C GLN A 41 6.81 -7.49 -11.49
N THR A 42 6.72 -6.30 -10.92
CA THR A 42 6.24 -6.13 -9.53
C THR A 42 4.78 -6.52 -9.37
N GLU A 43 3.91 -6.17 -10.32
CA GLU A 43 2.49 -6.56 -10.30
C GLU A 43 2.29 -8.08 -10.39
N ALA A 44 3.20 -8.80 -11.07
CA ALA A 44 3.11 -10.26 -11.18
C ALA A 44 3.29 -10.98 -9.84
N GLY A 45 3.98 -10.35 -8.87
CA GLY A 45 4.14 -10.87 -7.51
C GLY A 45 3.03 -10.47 -6.55
N TYR A 46 2.12 -9.58 -6.97
CA TYR A 46 1.12 -8.99 -6.09
C TYR A 46 -0.23 -9.70 -6.19
N CYS A 47 -1.00 -9.66 -5.11
CA CYS A 47 -2.34 -10.20 -5.14
C CYS A 47 -3.25 -9.37 -6.04
N ARG A 48 -4.00 -10.05 -6.92
CA ARG A 48 -5.06 -9.41 -7.73
C ARG A 48 -6.19 -8.85 -6.86
N LYS A 49 -6.47 -9.48 -5.73
CA LYS A 49 -7.47 -9.09 -4.74
C LYS A 49 -6.96 -9.46 -3.35
N TYR A 50 -7.05 -8.54 -2.39
CA TYR A 50 -6.57 -8.78 -1.04
C TYR A 50 -7.67 -9.21 -0.08
N ILE A 51 -8.88 -8.66 -0.23
CA ILE A 51 -10.00 -8.87 0.70
C ILE A 51 -11.07 -9.73 0.03
N GLU A 52 -11.33 -10.92 0.56
CA GLU A 52 -12.43 -11.76 0.06
C GLU A 52 -13.77 -11.12 0.41
N SER A 53 -13.96 -10.83 1.70
CA SER A 53 -15.11 -10.12 2.25
C SER A 53 -14.73 -9.38 3.54
N ALA A 54 -15.57 -8.42 3.94
CA ALA A 54 -15.47 -7.80 5.25
C ALA A 54 -16.85 -7.34 5.71
N THR A 55 -17.15 -7.49 7.00
CA THR A 55 -18.44 -7.14 7.58
C THR A 55 -18.28 -6.59 8.98
N TRP A 56 -19.07 -5.56 9.30
CA TRP A 56 -19.14 -5.01 10.65
C TRP A 56 -19.98 -5.93 11.54
N VAL A 57 -19.42 -6.30 12.69
CA VAL A 57 -20.08 -7.06 13.75
C VAL A 57 -19.85 -6.36 15.09
N GLN A 58 -20.74 -6.57 16.04
CA GLN A 58 -20.47 -6.19 17.43
C GLN A 58 -19.87 -7.37 18.18
N ARG A 59 -18.83 -7.11 18.97
CA ARG A 59 -18.12 -8.10 19.77
C ARG A 59 -17.91 -7.57 21.16
N ASP A 60 -18.12 -8.43 22.15
CA ASP A 60 -17.71 -8.15 23.52
C ASP A 60 -16.21 -8.39 23.63
N GLU A 61 -15.45 -7.31 23.80
CA GLU A 61 -13.99 -7.33 23.80
C GLU A 61 -13.44 -6.96 25.19
N PRO A 62 -12.45 -7.72 25.70
CA PRO A 62 -11.83 -7.42 26.98
C PRO A 62 -11.35 -5.98 27.07
N GLY A 63 -11.73 -5.26 28.13
CA GLY A 63 -11.36 -3.86 28.35
C GLY A 63 -12.19 -2.81 27.57
N TYR A 64 -13.12 -3.24 26.71
CA TYR A 64 -13.98 -2.34 25.92
C TYR A 64 -15.47 -2.59 26.11
N GLY A 65 -15.87 -3.83 26.44
CA GLY A 65 -17.26 -4.25 26.37
C GLY A 65 -17.70 -4.45 24.92
N LEU A 66 -18.99 -4.23 24.64
CA LEU A 66 -19.56 -4.41 23.30
C LEU A 66 -19.14 -3.27 22.36
N ILE A 67 -18.26 -3.56 21.39
CA ILE A 67 -17.75 -2.60 20.39
C ILE A 67 -17.90 -3.09 18.96
N TRP A 68 -17.82 -2.18 17.99
CA TRP A 68 -17.79 -2.50 16.57
C TRP A 68 -16.42 -3.06 16.16
N SER A 69 -16.47 -4.16 15.41
CA SER A 69 -15.32 -4.83 14.82
C SER A 69 -15.57 -5.07 13.35
N LEU A 70 -14.62 -4.67 12.51
CA LEU A 70 -14.61 -5.04 11.10
C LEU A 70 -14.00 -6.44 10.99
N GLN A 71 -14.85 -7.43 10.76
CA GLN A 71 -14.41 -8.80 10.53
C GLN A 71 -14.01 -8.95 9.07
N VAL A 72 -12.71 -9.04 8.82
CA VAL A 72 -12.10 -9.11 7.49
C VAL A 72 -11.71 -10.55 7.18
N LYS A 73 -12.16 -11.06 6.04
CA LYS A 73 -11.70 -12.32 5.46
C LYS A 73 -10.68 -12.01 4.36
N PRO A 74 -9.37 -12.19 4.59
CA PRO A 74 -8.37 -12.01 3.53
C PRO A 74 -8.43 -13.17 2.53
N THR A 75 -8.06 -12.90 1.28
CA THR A 75 -7.84 -13.95 0.30
C THR A 75 -6.65 -14.83 0.70
N GLU A 76 -6.56 -16.02 0.11
CA GLU A 76 -5.42 -16.92 0.33
C GLU A 76 -4.08 -16.27 -0.05
N CYS A 77 -4.08 -15.45 -1.12
CA CYS A 77 -2.91 -14.67 -1.53
C CYS A 77 -2.51 -13.64 -0.47
N ALA A 78 -3.48 -12.87 0.05
CA ALA A 78 -3.21 -11.82 1.04
C ALA A 78 -2.64 -12.36 2.35
N ARG A 79 -2.96 -13.61 2.72
CA ARG A 79 -2.33 -14.27 3.90
C ARG A 79 -0.84 -14.54 3.72
N ARG A 80 -0.35 -14.54 2.48
CA ARG A 80 1.06 -14.77 2.11
C ARG A 80 1.76 -13.51 1.61
N MET A 81 1.07 -12.36 1.63
CA MET A 81 1.62 -11.14 1.06
C MET A 81 2.80 -10.62 1.89
N GLY A 82 3.74 -9.98 1.20
CA GLY A 82 4.88 -9.31 1.82
C GLY A 82 4.53 -7.92 2.37
N PRO A 83 5.47 -7.30 3.12
CA PRO A 83 5.29 -5.95 3.68
C PRO A 83 5.06 -4.88 2.60
N ASP A 84 5.64 -5.06 1.42
CA ASP A 84 5.53 -4.21 0.22
C ASP A 84 4.12 -4.13 -0.38
N GLN A 85 3.23 -5.05 -0.01
CA GLN A 85 1.84 -5.10 -0.48
C GLN A 85 0.83 -4.55 0.53
N THR A 86 1.24 -4.32 1.79
CA THR A 86 0.30 -3.99 2.88
C THR A 86 -0.41 -2.65 2.70
N ASP A 87 0.23 -1.66 2.07
CA ASP A 87 -0.42 -0.39 1.74
C ASP A 87 -1.57 -0.59 0.74
N ARG A 88 -1.35 -1.40 -0.29
CA ARG A 88 -2.37 -1.70 -1.32
C ARG A 88 -3.52 -2.52 -0.74
N ALA A 89 -3.20 -3.53 0.06
CA ALA A 89 -4.19 -4.36 0.73
C ALA A 89 -5.06 -3.55 1.70
N TYR A 90 -4.44 -2.64 2.47
CA TYR A 90 -5.17 -1.74 3.35
C TYR A 90 -5.98 -0.71 2.59
N GLN A 91 -5.47 -0.18 1.47
CA GLN A 91 -6.22 0.72 0.61
C GLN A 91 -7.48 0.05 0.06
N GLU A 92 -7.40 -1.22 -0.36
CA GLU A 92 -8.58 -1.99 -0.79
C GLU A 92 -9.64 -2.03 0.31
N LEU A 93 -9.24 -2.32 1.56
CA LEU A 93 -10.14 -2.32 2.71
C LEU A 93 -10.70 -0.93 3.01
N TYR A 94 -9.87 0.11 2.97
CA TYR A 94 -10.29 1.51 3.18
C TYR A 94 -11.34 1.92 2.16
N GLU A 95 -11.12 1.65 0.87
CA GLU A 95 -12.07 2.00 -0.20
C GLU A 95 -13.45 1.33 -0.01
N MET A 96 -13.49 0.13 0.58
CA MET A 96 -14.75 -0.55 0.89
C MET A 96 -15.57 0.14 2.00
N PHE A 97 -14.94 0.84 2.95
CA PHE A 97 -15.60 1.31 4.18
C PHE A 97 -15.38 2.78 4.54
N LYS A 98 -14.61 3.56 3.77
CA LYS A 98 -14.26 4.95 4.11
C LYS A 98 -15.46 5.88 4.33
N THR A 99 -16.63 5.55 3.82
CA THR A 99 -17.87 6.31 4.01
C THR A 99 -18.79 5.72 5.10
N ASP A 100 -18.43 4.58 5.69
CA ASP A 100 -19.19 3.96 6.77
C ASP A 100 -18.95 4.73 8.08
N PRO A 101 -20.00 5.11 8.83
CA PRO A 101 -19.85 5.86 10.08
C PRO A 101 -19.09 5.11 11.18
N ARG A 102 -18.97 3.77 11.06
CA ARG A 102 -18.15 2.95 11.98
C ARG A 102 -16.66 3.03 11.66
N TRP A 103 -16.28 3.47 10.47
CA TRP A 103 -14.88 3.72 10.12
C TRP A 103 -14.39 5.02 10.76
N THR A 104 -13.91 4.95 12.00
CA THR A 104 -13.49 6.13 12.77
C THR A 104 -11.96 6.37 12.75
N GLU A 105 -11.28 6.07 11.64
CA GLU A 105 -9.83 6.27 11.55
C GLU A 105 -9.42 7.75 11.64
N ASN A 106 -10.33 8.69 11.42
CA ASN A 106 -10.10 10.11 11.69
C ASN A 106 -9.97 10.43 13.20
N ILE A 107 -10.55 9.62 14.09
CA ILE A 107 -10.47 9.79 15.54
C ILE A 107 -9.16 9.19 16.08
N ASN A 108 -8.75 8.04 15.52
CA ASN A 108 -7.53 7.34 15.91
C ASN A 108 -6.70 6.96 14.68
N PRO A 109 -6.00 7.94 14.08
CA PRO A 109 -5.30 7.74 12.82
C PRO A 109 -4.28 6.61 12.87
N GLY A 110 -4.38 5.69 11.92
CA GLY A 110 -3.44 4.60 11.74
C GLY A 110 -3.62 3.41 12.68
N SER A 111 -4.56 3.46 13.64
CA SER A 111 -4.80 2.31 14.54
C SER A 111 -5.32 1.10 13.78
N MET A 112 -6.34 1.29 12.94
CA MET A 112 -6.87 0.20 12.11
C MET A 112 -5.81 -0.33 11.15
N ARG A 113 -5.01 0.56 10.52
CA ARG A 113 -3.86 0.19 9.70
C ARG A 113 -2.86 -0.67 10.47
N ARG A 114 -2.51 -0.29 11.70
CA ARG A 114 -1.59 -1.04 12.56
C ARG A 114 -2.11 -2.43 12.88
N GLN A 115 -3.38 -2.55 13.26
CA GLN A 115 -4.04 -3.83 13.53
C GLN A 115 -4.03 -4.72 12.29
N PHE A 116 -4.40 -4.17 11.12
CA PHE A 116 -4.35 -4.89 9.84
C PHE A 116 -2.95 -5.47 9.58
N VAL A 117 -1.91 -4.66 9.64
CA VAL A 117 -0.53 -5.11 9.41
C VAL A 117 -0.07 -6.12 10.47
N CYS A 118 -0.49 -5.97 11.72
CA CYS A 118 -0.22 -6.97 12.74
C CYS A 118 -0.85 -8.33 12.38
N HIS A 119 -2.08 -8.34 11.86
CA HIS A 119 -2.74 -9.57 11.42
C HIS A 119 -2.01 -10.27 10.28
N VAL A 120 -1.47 -9.51 9.33
CA VAL A 120 -0.66 -10.02 8.21
C VAL A 120 0.59 -10.73 8.72
N VAL A 121 1.27 -10.17 9.72
CA VAL A 121 2.57 -10.67 10.19
C VAL A 121 2.42 -11.69 11.32
N GLY A 122 1.64 -11.36 12.35
CA GLY A 122 1.57 -12.13 13.58
C GLY A 122 0.60 -13.31 13.55
N VAL A 123 -0.49 -13.20 12.78
CA VAL A 123 -1.56 -14.21 12.75
C VAL A 123 -2.17 -14.45 11.36
N PRO A 124 -1.37 -14.60 10.28
CA PRO A 124 -1.88 -14.74 8.91
C PRO A 124 -2.76 -15.99 8.71
N PHE A 125 -2.56 -17.00 9.54
CA PHE A 125 -3.30 -18.26 9.52
C PHE A 125 -4.77 -18.12 9.98
N LYS A 126 -5.14 -17.07 10.71
CA LYS A 126 -6.52 -16.89 11.20
C LYS A 126 -7.48 -16.60 10.06
N GLU A 127 -8.54 -17.40 9.91
CA GLU A 127 -9.51 -17.23 8.82
C GLU A 127 -10.08 -15.80 8.77
N LEU A 128 -10.37 -15.23 9.93
CA LEU A 128 -10.95 -13.90 10.07
C LEU A 128 -10.04 -13.01 10.92
N TRP A 129 -9.87 -11.78 10.47
CA TRP A 129 -9.15 -10.72 11.17
C TRP A 129 -10.17 -9.73 11.70
N ASN A 130 -10.22 -9.55 13.01
CA ASN A 130 -11.10 -8.56 13.63
C ASN A 130 -10.29 -7.28 13.82
N ILE A 131 -10.79 -6.18 13.27
CA ILE A 131 -10.13 -4.88 13.32
C ILE A 131 -11.10 -3.88 13.93
N GLU A 132 -10.77 -3.34 15.09
CA GLU A 132 -11.68 -2.47 15.83
C GLU A 132 -11.18 -1.01 15.84
N PRO A 133 -11.99 -0.04 15.39
CA PRO A 133 -11.62 1.38 15.41
C PRO A 133 -11.31 1.93 16.81
N ALA A 134 -11.90 1.33 17.86
CA ALA A 134 -11.76 1.76 19.25
C ALA A 134 -10.39 1.42 19.86
N ARG A 135 -9.66 0.46 19.28
CA ARG A 135 -8.34 0.04 19.79
C ARG A 135 -7.34 1.17 19.66
N PRO A 136 -6.47 1.45 20.64
CA PRO A 136 -5.47 2.50 20.51
C PRO A 136 -4.41 2.13 19.49
N TYR A 137 -3.80 3.15 18.89
CA TYR A 137 -2.56 2.95 18.15
C TYR A 137 -1.44 2.51 19.10
N VAL A 138 -0.66 1.51 18.66
CA VAL A 138 0.62 1.12 19.26
C VAL A 138 1.65 0.90 18.15
N SER A 139 2.93 0.89 18.51
CA SER A 139 4.02 0.55 17.59
C SER A 139 3.85 -0.86 16.99
N HIS A 140 4.46 -1.12 15.83
CA HIS A 140 4.39 -2.45 15.21
C HIS A 140 4.92 -3.53 16.16
N GLN A 141 6.09 -3.26 16.75
CA GLN A 141 6.75 -4.16 17.67
C GLN A 141 5.88 -4.42 18.90
N ALA A 142 5.26 -3.37 19.47
CA ALA A 142 4.33 -3.54 20.58
C ALA A 142 3.15 -4.43 20.18
N SER A 143 2.49 -4.16 19.04
CA SER A 143 1.33 -4.97 18.59
C SER A 143 1.63 -6.48 18.46
N LEU A 144 2.87 -6.83 18.09
CA LEU A 144 3.32 -8.21 17.96
C LEU A 144 3.78 -8.84 19.28
N SER A 145 4.16 -8.02 20.27
CA SER A 145 4.73 -8.48 21.55
C SER A 145 3.70 -8.60 22.68
N LEU A 146 2.47 -8.14 22.45
CA LEU A 146 1.39 -8.25 23.42
C LEU A 146 0.99 -9.72 23.66
N PRO A 147 0.59 -10.10 24.88
CA PRO A 147 0.07 -11.44 25.17
C PRO A 147 -1.24 -11.73 24.41
N TYR A 148 -1.98 -10.68 24.05
CA TYR A 148 -3.13 -10.69 23.14
C TYR A 148 -2.72 -10.05 21.81
N ILE A 149 -1.88 -10.76 21.05
CA ILE A 149 -1.31 -10.26 19.79
C ILE A 149 -2.35 -9.55 18.91
N CYS A 150 -1.96 -8.40 18.34
CA CYS A 150 -2.80 -7.54 17.50
C CYS A 150 -4.02 -6.90 18.16
N ASN A 151 -4.25 -7.13 19.46
CA ASN A 151 -5.48 -6.75 20.15
C ASN A 151 -5.28 -5.71 21.28
N PRO A 152 -4.54 -4.60 21.07
CA PRO A 152 -4.14 -3.69 22.13
C PRO A 152 -5.33 -3.19 22.98
N LEU A 153 -5.15 -3.13 24.30
CA LEU A 153 -6.15 -2.64 25.24
C LEU A 153 -5.99 -1.13 25.45
N PRO A 154 -6.97 -0.42 26.04
CA PRO A 154 -6.83 1.00 26.32
C PRO A 154 -5.61 1.32 27.18
N SER A 155 -5.22 0.38 28.07
CA SER A 155 -4.01 0.47 28.90
C SER A 155 -2.68 0.37 28.13
N ASP A 156 -2.72 0.08 26.83
CA ASP A 156 -1.54 -0.03 25.97
C ASP A 156 -1.31 1.21 25.11
N ALA A 157 -2.19 2.21 25.17
CA ALA A 157 -2.09 3.39 24.35
C ALA A 157 -0.71 4.07 24.47
N GLY A 158 -0.09 4.34 23.31
CA GLY A 158 1.22 5.01 23.23
C GLY A 158 2.44 4.11 23.43
N LYS A 159 2.26 2.78 23.55
CA LYS A 159 3.36 1.80 23.51
C LYS A 159 3.85 1.51 22.08
#